data_AF-A0A1V2QYD7-F1
#
_entry.id   AF-A0A1V2QYD7-F1
#
_cell.length_a   1.000
_cell.length_b   1.000
_cell.length_c   1.000
_cell.angle_alpha   90.00
_cell.angle_beta   90.00
_cell.angle_gamma   90.00
#
_symmetry.space_group_name_H-M   'P 1'
#
loop_
_entity.id
_entity.type
_entity.pdbx_description
1 polymer ?
#
loop_
_entity_poly.entity_id
_entity_poly.type
_entity_poly.pdbx_seq_one_letter_code
_entity_poly.pdbx_strand_id
1 'polypeptide(L)'
;MVILDVTIANVALPSIGADLELGRAALPWVISAYTLVFGGFLLLGGRLADIVGRRTTFVIGLAVFTTASLLCGLAVNGTMLVISRLAQ
;
A
#
# COMPACT_ATOMS: atom_id res chain seq x y z
N MET A 1 -7.91 2.79 -10.39
CA MET A 1 -6.83 3.21 -9.47
C MET A 1 -5.89 2.05 -9.16
N VAL A 2 -6.36 0.90 -8.65
CA VAL A 2 -5.54 -0.31 -8.35
C VAL A 2 -4.60 -0.74 -9.49
N ILE A 3 -5.11 -0.89 -10.72
CA ILE A 3 -4.30 -1.36 -11.86
C ILE A 3 -3.14 -0.41 -12.15
N LEU A 4 -3.38 0.90 -12.09
CA LEU A 4 -2.39 1.94 -12.38
C LEU A 4 -1.27 1.94 -11.33
N ASP A 5 -1.62 1.81 -10.05
CA ASP A 5 -0.65 1.77 -8.95
C ASP A 5 0.24 0.52 -9.01
N VAL A 6 -0.37 -0.64 -9.31
CA VAL A 6 0.37 -1.90 -9.51
C VAL A 6 1.31 -1.81 -10.72
N THR A 7 0.88 -1.19 -11.83
CA THR A 7 1.75 -1.01 -13.00
C THR A 7 2.92 -0.09 -12.71
N ILE A 8 2.69 1.05 -12.03
CA ILE A 8 3.76 1.98 -11.65
C ILE A 8 4.78 1.29 -10.72
N ALA A 9 4.30 0.52 -9.74
CA ALA A 9 5.17 -0.24 -8.84
C ALA A 9 6.05 -1.27 -9.59
N ASN A 10 5.47 -2.00 -10.54
CA ASN A 10 6.20 -2.98 -11.34
C ASN A 10 7.26 -2.33 -12.24
N VAL A 11 6.97 -1.15 -12.79
CA VAL A 11 7.94 -0.40 -13.61
C VAL A 11 9.08 0.15 -12.77
N ALA A 12 8.80 0.60 -11.54
CA ALA A 12 9.81 1.13 -10.62
C ALA A 12 10.55 0.05 -9.82
N LEU A 13 10.07 -1.21 -9.83
CA LEU A 13 10.64 -2.31 -9.05
C LEU A 13 12.15 -2.53 -9.26
N PRO A 14 12.69 -2.47 -10.50
CA PRO A 14 14.12 -2.65 -10.74
C PRO A 14 14.97 -1.51 -10.16
N SER A 15 14.51 -0.26 -10.27
CA SER A 15 15.23 0.91 -9.72
C SER A 15 15.15 0.95 -8.20
N ILE A 16 13.98 0.66 -7.64
CA ILE A 16 13.78 0.48 -6.19
C ILE A 16 14.69 -0.64 -5.66
N GLY A 17 14.79 -1.76 -6.38
CA GLY A 17 15.66 -2.87 -6.04
C GLY A 17 17.14 -2.49 -5.98
N ALA A 18 17.59 -1.67 -6.93
CA ALA A 18 18.97 -1.18 -7.00
C ALA A 18 19.28 -0.10 -5.96
N ASP A 19 18.38 0.86 -5.75
CA ASP A 19 18.60 2.00 -4.85
C ASP A 19 18.50 1.62 -3.36
N LEU A 20 17.71 0.59 -3.02
CA LEU A 20 17.45 0.19 -1.63
C LEU A 20 18.15 -1.13 -1.24
N GLU A 21 19.03 -1.66 -2.09
CA GLU A 21 19.71 -2.95 -1.93
C GLU A 21 18.74 -4.07 -1.47
N LEU A 22 17.52 -4.04 -2.00
CA LEU A 22 16.44 -4.92 -1.59
C LEU A 22 16.77 -6.36 -1.98
N GLY A 23 16.97 -7.23 -0.98
CA GLY A 23 17.14 -8.66 -1.20
C GLY A 23 15.95 -9.24 -1.98
N ARG A 24 16.21 -10.26 -2.83
CA ARG A 24 15.20 -10.88 -3.72
C ARG A 24 13.91 -11.31 -3.03
N ALA A 25 13.96 -11.57 -1.71
CA ALA A 25 12.81 -11.92 -0.90
C ALA A 25 11.81 -10.78 -0.69
N ALA A 26 12.22 -9.51 -0.75
CA ALA A 26 11.38 -8.35 -0.44
C ALA A 26 10.66 -7.75 -1.66
N LEU A 27 11.17 -8.01 -2.88
CA LEU A 27 10.56 -7.51 -4.13
C LEU A 27 9.11 -7.97 -4.33
N PRO A 28 8.74 -9.26 -4.11
CA PRO A 28 7.35 -9.70 -4.25
C PRO A 28 6.42 -9.03 -3.24
N TRP A 29 6.91 -8.75 -2.03
CA TRP A 29 6.12 -8.12 -0.98
C TRP A 29 5.70 -6.69 -1.31
N VAL A 30 6.47 -5.96 -2.13
CA VAL A 30 6.09 -4.60 -2.59
C VAL A 30 4.76 -4.61 -3.36
N ILE A 31 4.48 -5.70 -4.08
CA ILE A 31 3.25 -5.85 -4.87
C ILE A 31 2.18 -6.62 -4.08
N SER A 32 2.56 -7.70 -3.41
CA SER A 32 1.62 -8.59 -2.72
C SER A 32 1.03 -7.96 -1.44
N ALA A 33 1.76 -7.07 -0.76
CA ALA A 33 1.30 -6.39 0.44
C ALA A 33 -0.04 -5.67 0.25
N TYR A 34 -0.14 -4.86 -0.80
CA TYR A 34 -1.34 -4.10 -1.12
C TYR A 34 -2.54 -5.03 -1.39
N THR A 35 -2.33 -6.06 -2.21
CA THR A 35 -3.39 -7.01 -2.57
C THR A 35 -3.90 -7.77 -1.35
N LEU A 36 -3.00 -8.15 -0.44
CA LEU A 36 -3.33 -8.88 0.79
C LEU A 36 -4.20 -8.05 1.73
N VAL A 37 -3.81 -6.79 1.97
CA VAL A 37 -4.55 -5.89 2.86
C VAL A 37 -5.87 -5.49 2.23
N PHE A 38 -5.86 -5.14 0.94
CA PHE A 38 -7.07 -4.81 0.20
C PHE A 38 -8.09 -5.96 0.27
N GLY A 39 -7.68 -7.19 -0.06
CA GLY A 39 -8.56 -8.36 -0.01
C GLY A 39 -9.01 -8.71 1.41
N GLY A 40 -8.10 -8.70 2.39
CA GLY A 40 -8.38 -9.08 3.78
C GLY A 40 -9.28 -8.09 4.52
N PHE A 41 -9.15 -6.79 4.22
CA PHE A 41 -9.93 -5.75 4.89
C PHE A 41 -11.17 -5.31 4.12
N LEU A 42 -11.42 -5.80 2.89
CA LEU A 42 -12.56 -5.36 2.08
C LEU A 42 -13.91 -5.55 2.80
N LEU A 43 -14.13 -6.75 3.35
CA LEU A 43 -15.35 -7.08 4.08
C LEU A 43 -15.43 -6.34 5.43
N LEU A 44 -14.29 -6.18 6.10
CA LEU A 44 -14.21 -5.45 7.38
C LEU A 44 -14.53 -3.96 7.18
N GLY A 45 -13.94 -3.33 6.16
CA GLY A 45 -14.14 -1.93 5.78
C GLY A 45 -15.57 -1.66 5.34
N GLY A 46 -16.18 -2.58 4.59
CA GLY A 46 -17.61 -2.51 4.25
C GLY A 46 -18.50 -2.49 5.50
N ARG A 47 -18.28 -3.43 6.42
CA ARG A 47 -19.04 -3.47 7.68
C ARG A 47 -18.80 -2.24 8.56
N LEU A 48 -17.57 -1.73 8.62
CA LEU A 48 -17.25 -0.48 9.33
C LEU A 48 -17.98 0.71 8.72
N ALA A 49 -18.11 0.77 7.40
CA ALA A 49 -18.86 1.82 6.71
C ALA A 49 -20.36 1.80 7.03
N ASP A 50 -20.92 0.62 7.25
CA ASP A 50 -22.33 0.46 7.63
C ASP A 50 -22.59 0.89 9.08
N ILE A 51 -21.63 0.67 10.00
CA ILE A 51 -21.78 1.01 11.43
C ILE A 51 -21.40 2.47 11.72
N VAL A 52 -20.24 2.92 11.23
CA VAL A 52 -19.65 4.24 11.57
C VAL A 52 -20.10 5.33 10.57
N GLY A 53 -20.72 4.91 9.46
CA GLY A 53 -21.19 5.79 8.41
C GLY A 53 -20.20 5.92 7.25
N ARG A 54 -20.77 6.01 6.05
CA ARG A 54 -20.02 6.01 4.77
C ARG A 54 -19.06 7.19 4.66
N ARG A 55 -19.46 8.39 5.10
CA ARG A 55 -18.62 9.61 5.01
C ARG A 55 -17.38 9.51 5.89
N THR A 56 -17.55 9.13 7.16
CA THR A 56 -16.44 9.02 8.13
C THR A 56 -15.45 7.94 7.69
N THR A 57 -15.96 6.79 7.27
CA THR A 57 -15.13 5.68 6.80
C THR A 57 -14.35 6.05 5.55
N PHE A 58 -14.96 6.78 4.62
CA PHE A 58 -14.27 7.27 3.43
C PHE A 58 -13.15 8.26 3.78
N VAL A 59 -13.40 9.23 4.67
CA VAL A 59 -12.39 10.23 5.04
C VAL A 59 -11.22 9.60 5.80
N ILE A 60 -11.49 8.65 6.71
CA ILE A 60 -10.44 7.92 7.42
C ILE A 60 -9.60 7.11 6.43
N GLY A 61 -10.25 6.35 5.54
CA GLY A 61 -9.55 5.56 4.52
C GLY A 61 -8.71 6.44 3.60
N LEU A 62 -9.23 7.60 3.18
CA LEU A 62 -8.48 8.56 2.37
C LEU A 62 -7.26 9.13 3.11
N ALA A 63 -7.41 9.49 4.38
CA ALA A 63 -6.29 10.02 5.18
C ALA A 63 -5.18 8.96 5.36
N VAL A 64 -5.56 7.71 5.64
CA VAL A 64 -4.62 6.58 5.73
C VAL A 64 -3.93 6.36 4.37
N PHE A 65 -4.69 6.28 3.29
CA PHE A 65 -4.14 6.08 1.94
C PHE A 65 -3.14 7.18 1.55
N THR A 66 -3.49 8.45 1.78
CA THR A 66 -2.63 9.59 1.43
C THR A 66 -1.35 9.61 2.26
N THR A 67 -1.43 9.35 3.57
CA THR A 67 -0.25 9.32 4.43
C THR A 67 0.67 8.13 4.10
N ALA A 68 0.10 6.95 3.85
CA ALA A 68 0.86 5.77 3.42
C ALA A 68 1.54 5.98 2.06
N SER A 69 0.84 6.59 1.08
CA SER A 69 1.42 6.93 -0.23
C SER A 69 2.60 7.90 -0.11
N LEU A 70 2.50 8.89 0.79
CA LEU A 70 3.62 9.80 1.06
C LEU A 70 4.81 9.07 1.69
N LEU A 71 4.57 8.16 2.62
CA LEU A 71 5.61 7.34 3.25
C LEU A 71 6.28 6.39 2.25
N CYS A 72 5.54 5.84 1.28
CA CYS A 72 6.11 5.07 0.16
C CYS A 72 7.09 5.92 -0.65
N GLY A 73 6.73 7.19 -0.95
CA GLY A 73 7.60 8.11 -1.69
C GLY A 73 8.84 8.58 -0.91
N LEU A 74 8.78 8.55 0.42
CA LEU A 74 9.88 8.91 1.33
C LEU A 74 10.65 7.68 1.87
N ALA A 75 10.42 6.49 1.32
CA ALA A 75 10.99 5.27 1.85
C ALA A 75 12.53 5.26 1.73
N VAL A 76 13.21 5.08 2.87
CA VAL A 76 14.68 5.04 2.95
C VAL A 76 15.26 3.64 2.99
N ASN A 77 14.42 2.62 3.23
CA ASN A 77 14.82 1.21 3.22
C ASN A 77 13.66 0.32 2.76
N GLY A 78 13.99 -0.91 2.33
CA GLY A 78 13.04 -1.86 1.79
C GLY A 78 11.90 -2.23 2.74
N THR A 79 12.19 -2.35 4.03
CA THR A 79 11.20 -2.68 5.06
C THR A 79 10.19 -1.54 5.22
N MET A 80 10.64 -0.29 5.23
CA MET A 80 9.77 0.89 5.27
C MET A 80 8.85 0.93 4.05
N LEU A 81 9.37 0.65 2.86
CA LEU A 81 8.58 0.59 1.64
C LEU A 81 7.48 -0.50 1.70
N VAL A 82 7.81 -1.70 2.19
CA VAL A 82 6.83 -2.79 2.34
C VAL A 82 5.77 -2.46 3.39
N ILE A 83 6.16 -1.90 4.54
CA ILE A 83 5.21 -1.53 5.60
C ILE A 83 4.29 -0.39 5.14
N SER A 84 4.83 0.61 4.45
CA SER A 84 4.02 1.70 3.90
C SER A 84 3.08 1.21 2.79
N ARG A 85 3.51 0.24 1.96
CA ARG A 85 2.63 -0.46 1.00
C ARG A 85 1.53 -1.30 1.65
N LEU A 86 1.78 -1.87 2.84
CA LEU A 86 0.74 -2.56 3.61
C LEU A 86 -0.30 -1.57 4.19
N ALA A 87 0.12 -0.37 4.54
CA ALA A 87 -0.76 0.65 5.10
C ALA A 87 -1.58 1.41 4.04
N GLN A 88 -1.16 1.36 2.77
CA GLN A 88 -1.77 2.05 1.64
C GLN A 88 -3.01 1.29 1.14
#